data_AF-A0A926VDC5-F1
#
_entry.id   AF-A0A926VDC5-F1
#
_cell.length_a   1.000
_cell.length_b   1.000
_cell.length_c   1.000
_cell.angle_alpha   90.00
_cell.angle_beta   90.00
_cell.angle_gamma   90.00
#
_symmetry.space_group_name_H-M   'P 1'
#
loop_
_entity.id
_entity.type
_entity.pdbx_description
1 polymer ?
#
loop_
_entity_poly.entity_id
_entity_poly.type
_entity_poly.pdbx_seq_one_letter_code
_entity_poly.pdbx_strand_id
1 'polypeptide(L)' 'MNTNEMRLQVKEYVDRLSPERLRVAADFLAYLAERESNEATQELLEIPGFVEAFERGKEDAASGRVTDWRKIRNDV' A
#
# COMPACT_ATOMS: atom_id res chain seq x y z
N MET A 1 10.60 3.91 -24.36
CA MET A 1 9.52 2.92 -24.38
C MET A 1 8.36 3.48 -23.58
N ASN A 2 7.16 3.53 -24.15
CA ASN A 2 5.98 4.02 -23.45
C ASN A 2 5.37 2.91 -22.56
N THR A 3 4.45 3.28 -21.67
CA THR A 3 3.87 2.35 -20.69
C THR A 3 3.16 1.15 -21.32
N ASN A 4 2.53 1.32 -22.49
CA ASN A 4 1.85 0.22 -23.17
C ASN A 4 2.86 -0.75 -23.80
N GLU A 5 3.94 -0.24 -24.38
CA GLU A 5 5.06 -1.05 -24.88
C GLU A 5 5.72 -1.85 -23.74
N MET A 6 5.92 -1.23 -22.56
CA MET A 6 6.43 -1.90 -21.37
C MET A 6 5.54 -3.06 -20.91
N ARG A 7 4.22 -2.84 -20.82
CA ARG A 7 3.26 -3.88 -20.43
C ARG A 7 3.25 -5.05 -21.40
N LEU A 8 3.29 -4.77 -22.70
CA LEU A 8 3.31 -5.80 -23.73
C LEU A 8 4.58 -6.66 -23.61
N GLN A 9 5.74 -6.02 -23.45
CA GLN A 9 7.01 -6.73 -23.30
C GLN A 9 7.05 -7.61 -22.04
N VAL A 10 6.54 -7.12 -20.90
CA VAL A 10 6.43 -7.94 -19.67
C VAL A 10 5.52 -9.14 -19.89
N LYS A 11 4.37 -8.95 -20.55
CA LYS A 11 3.47 -10.06 -20.89
C LYS A 11 4.15 -11.10 -21.77
N GLU A 12 4.87 -10.68 -22.81
CA GLU A 12 5.60 -11.60 -23.68
C GLU A 12 6.64 -12.43 -22.93
N TYR A 13 7.33 -11.86 -21.95
CA TYR A 13 8.26 -12.63 -21.13
C TYR A 13 7.53 -13.63 -20.23
N VAL A 14 6.46 -13.19 -19.56
CA VAL A 14 5.64 -14.04 -18.69
C VAL A 14 5.07 -15.24 -19.45
N ASP A 15 4.56 -15.03 -20.67
CA ASP A 15 3.97 -16.08 -21.51
C ASP A 15 5.00 -17.15 -21.94
N ARG A 16 6.31 -16.88 -21.84
CA ARG A 16 7.41 -17.79 -22.23
C ARG A 16 8.08 -18.51 -21.06
N LEU A 17 7.73 -18.20 -19.82
CA LEU A 17 8.36 -18.82 -18.64
C LEU A 17 7.86 -20.25 -18.40
N SER A 18 8.74 -21.10 -17.88
CA SER A 18 8.31 -22.39 -17.31
C SER A 18 7.46 -22.15 -16.05
N PRO A 19 6.62 -23.11 -15.63
CA PRO A 19 5.78 -22.97 -14.44
C PRO A 19 6.55 -22.56 -13.17
N GLU A 20 7.74 -23.12 -12.96
CA GLU A 20 8.58 -22.83 -11.79
C GLU A 20 9.09 -21.38 -11.81
N ARG A 21 9.49 -20.89 -12.98
CA ARG A 21 9.96 -19.51 -13.15
C ARG A 21 8.81 -18.52 -13.13
N LEU A 22 7.65 -18.92 -13.65
CA LEU A 22 6.44 -18.11 -13.61
C LEU A 22 5.98 -17.87 -12.17
N ARG A 23 6.12 -18.86 -11.30
CA ARG A 23 5.84 -18.69 -9.87
C ARG A 23 6.73 -17.62 -9.23
N VAL A 24 8.04 -17.68 -9.48
CA VAL A 24 8.99 -16.66 -8.99
C VAL A 24 8.64 -15.27 -9.54
N ALA A 25 8.31 -15.17 -10.82
CA ALA A 25 7.90 -13.92 -11.44
C ALA A 25 6.59 -13.37 -10.84
N ALA A 26 5.62 -14.22 -10.54
CA ALA A 26 4.37 -13.84 -9.91
C ALA A 26 4.60 -13.27 -8.50
N ASP A 27 5.41 -13.95 -7.68
CA ASP A 27 5.75 -13.48 -6.33
C ASP A 27 6.43 -12.09 -6.37
N PHE A 28 7.35 -11.88 -7.32
CA PHE A 28 8.05 -10.60 -7.46
C PHE A 28 7.15 -9.48 -7.99
N LEU A 29 6.29 -9.77 -8.97
CA LEU A 29 5.32 -8.79 -9.49
C LEU A 29 4.29 -8.40 -8.42
N ALA A 30 3.85 -9.34 -7.59
CA ALA A 30 2.97 -9.06 -6.45
C ALA A 30 3.65 -8.13 -5.44
N TYR A 31 4.90 -8.41 -5.08
CA TYR A 31 5.70 -7.55 -4.23
C TYR A 31 5.85 -6.12 -4.79
N LEU A 32 6.08 -5.96 -6.10
CA LEU A 32 6.18 -4.64 -6.72
C LEU A 32 4.84 -3.88 -6.70
N ALA A 33 3.74 -4.57 -6.99
CA ALA A 33 2.40 -3.98 -6.95
C ALA A 33 2.00 -3.56 -5.52
N GLU A 34 2.39 -4.35 -4.51
CA GLU A 34 2.21 -3.99 -3.11
C GLU A 34 3.13 -2.83 -2.70
N ARG A 35 4.38 -2.80 -3.16
CA ARG A 35 5.33 -1.72 -2.84
C ARG A 35 4.98 -0.38 -3.45
N GLU A 36 4.43 -0.36 -4.67
CA GLU A 36 3.84 0.85 -5.26
C GLU A 36 2.70 1.41 -4.38
N SER A 37 1.98 0.53 -3.67
CA SER A 37 0.99 0.92 -2.65
C SER A 37 1.60 1.25 -1.27
N ASN A 38 2.83 0.83 -0.97
CA ASN A 38 3.43 0.87 0.37
C ASN A 38 4.47 1.98 0.61
N GLU A 39 4.91 2.75 -0.40
CA GLU A 39 5.83 3.88 -0.12
C GLU A 39 5.22 4.89 0.88
N ALA A 40 3.91 5.16 0.78
CA ALA A 40 3.18 5.96 1.77
C ALA A 40 2.97 5.25 3.13
N THR A 41 3.04 3.91 3.15
CA THR A 41 2.86 3.10 4.37
C THR A 41 4.17 2.99 5.16
N GLN A 42 5.31 2.99 4.49
CA GLN A 42 6.62 2.91 5.13
C GLN A 42 6.95 4.15 5.96
N GLU A 43 6.65 5.35 5.46
CA GLU A 43 6.81 6.60 6.23
C GLU A 43 6.00 6.58 7.54
N LEU A 44 4.77 6.05 7.50
CA LEU A 44 3.92 5.95 8.68
C LEU A 44 4.43 4.91 9.70
N LEU A 45 5.00 3.79 9.22
CA LEU A 45 5.60 2.75 10.07
C LEU A 45 6.89 3.22 10.75
N GLU A 46 7.58 4.21 10.19
CA GLU A 46 8.77 4.81 10.78
C GLU A 46 8.45 5.82 11.90
N ILE A 47 7.20 6.28 12.03
CA ILE A 47 6.77 7.16 13.11
C ILE A 47 6.69 6.36 14.42
N PRO A 48 7.49 6.68 15.46
CA PRO A 48 7.45 5.96 16.72
C PRO A 48 6.06 6.01 17.36
N GLY A 49 5.51 4.84 17.71
CA GLY A 49 4.21 4.73 18.37
C GLY A 49 2.99 4.89 17.43
N PHE A 50 3.20 5.00 16.12
CA PHE A 50 2.10 5.21 15.16
C PHE A 50 1.14 4.03 15.12
N VAL A 51 1.64 2.79 15.10
CA VAL A 51 0.80 1.58 15.00
C VAL A 51 -0.14 1.51 16.22
N GLU A 52 0.39 1.73 17.42
CA GLU A 52 -0.38 1.74 18.66
C GLU A 52 -1.40 2.89 18.70
N ALA A 53 -1.02 4.07 18.19
CA ALA A 53 -1.93 5.21 18.11
C ALA A 53 -3.05 4.97 17.08
N PHE A 54 -2.74 4.32 15.96
CA PHE A 54 -3.68 4.00 14.89
C PHE A 54 -4.72 2.97 15.36
N GLU A 55 -4.29 1.88 16.00
CA GLU A 55 -5.21 0.87 16.55
C GLU A 55 -6.12 1.46 17.64
N ARG A 56 -5.57 2.29 18.54
CA ARG A 56 -6.38 3.03 19.52
C ARG A 56 -7.39 3.96 18.85
N GLY A 57 -7.01 4.65 17.77
CA GLY A 57 -7.92 5.49 17.01
C GLY A 57 -9.08 4.71 16.38
N LYS A 58 -8.83 3.48 15.92
CA LYS A 58 -9.89 2.58 15.42
C LYS A 58 -10.87 2.19 16.53
N GLU A 59 -10.36 1.87 17.72
CA GLU A 59 -11.19 1.57 18.90
C GLU A 59 -12.01 2.79 19.33
N ASP A 60 -11.41 3.97 19.34
CA ASP A 60 -12.09 5.24 19.63
C ASP A 60 -13.23 5.51 18.64
N ALA A 61 -12.98 5.30 17.34
CA ALA A 61 -14.00 5.43 16.30
C ALA A 61 -15.15 4.43 16.48
N ALA A 62 -14.83 3.15 16.71
CA ALA A 62 -15.83 2.10 16.91
C ALA A 62 -16.68 2.31 18.17
N SER A 63 -16.11 2.92 19.21
CA SER A 63 -16.80 3.24 20.47
C SER A 63 -17.46 4.62 20.50
N GLY A 64 -17.42 5.35 19.38
CA GLY A 64 -18.02 6.69 19.27
C GLY A 64 -17.27 7.79 20.01
N ARG A 65 -16.02 7.54 20.45
CA ARG A 65 -15.12 8.55 21.04
C ARG A 65 -14.52 9.43 19.94
N VAL A 66 -15.38 10.11 19.21
CA VAL A 66 -15.03 10.97 18.06
C VAL A 66 -15.58 12.38 18.27
N THR A 67 -14.91 13.36 17.64
CA THR A 67 -15.34 14.76 17.65
C THR A 67 -15.78 15.15 16.24
N ASP A 68 -16.96 15.79 16.12
CA ASP A 68 -17.39 16.38 14.84
C ASP A 68 -16.38 17.44 14.41
N TRP A 69 -15.88 17.33 13.18
CA TRP A 69 -14.87 18.24 12.64
C TRP A 69 -15.30 19.71 12.70
N ARG A 70 -16.60 20.02 12.66
CA ARG A 70 -17.14 21.38 12.81
C ARG A 70 -16.92 21.98 14.20
N LYS A 71 -16.63 21.14 15.20
CA LYS A 71 -16.33 21.53 16.58
C LYS A 71 -14.82 21.64 16.83
N ILE A 72 -13.98 21.28 15.86
CA ILE A 72 -12.52 21.43 15.94
C ILE A 72 -12.17 22.89 15.60
N ARG A 73 -11.31 23.51 16.41
CA ARG A 73 -10.88 24.90 16.27
C ARG A 73 -9.99 25.04 15.02
N ASN A 74 -10.27 26.04 14.18
CA ASN A 74 -9.59 26.25 12.88
C ASN A 74 -8.59 27.42 12.88
N ASP A 75 -8.15 27.90 14.04
CA ASP A 75 -7.34 29.11 14.22
C ASP A 75 -5.84 28.80 14.42
N VAL A 76 -5.30 27.84 13.68
CA VAL A 76 -3.84 27.57 13.62
C VAL A 76 -3.15 28.40 12.54
#